data_AF-A0A4Z1BFQ6-F1
#
_entry.id   AF-A0A4Z1BFQ6-F1
#
_cell.length_a   1.000
_cell.length_b   1.000
_cell.length_c   1.000
_cell.angle_alpha   90.00
_cell.angle_beta   90.00
_cell.angle_gamma   90.00
#
_symmetry.space_group_name_H-M   'P 1'
#
loop_
_entity.id
_entity.type
_entity.pdbx_description
1 polymer ?
#
loop_
_entity_poly.entity_id
_entity_poly.type
_entity_poly.pdbx_seq_one_letter_code
_entity_poly.pdbx_strand_id
1 'polypeptide(L)'
;MDKITFLTELEMELKELPTKEKDKLMDDYENHFFKQETQGKSEKEIISHLREPHAIGKELKAKEAITHAKVTPNLRNIIRAIMASLSLGVISFVFVVIPIIIFLGILFLVFLFSIFLIFLPLILIISSILKGIQDSFSNFLFSVSYCGIGILLFAITMIITRNLYKLVLKYLSWYIQTIKGRVKQ
;
A
#
# COMPACT_ATOMS: atom_id res chain seq x y z
N MET A 1 18.91 27.21 -10.70
CA MET A 1 19.42 26.03 -11.40
C MET A 1 19.49 26.34 -12.88
N ASP A 2 20.51 25.85 -13.58
CA ASP A 2 20.64 25.90 -15.04
C ASP A 2 20.30 24.53 -15.64
N LYS A 3 20.21 24.44 -16.97
CA LYS A 3 19.85 23.20 -17.68
C LYS A 3 20.79 22.04 -17.36
N ILE A 4 22.10 22.30 -17.36
CA ILE A 4 23.12 21.25 -17.14
C ILE A 4 22.97 20.68 -15.73
N THR A 5 22.78 21.54 -14.73
CA THR A 5 22.55 21.12 -13.34
C THR A 5 21.26 20.30 -13.22
N PHE A 6 20.15 20.75 -13.84
CA PHE A 6 18.87 20.01 -13.84
C PHE A 6 19.05 18.59 -14.40
N LEU A 7 19.67 18.47 -15.58
CA LEU A 7 19.84 17.20 -16.26
C LEU A 7 20.79 16.27 -15.50
N THR A 8 21.86 16.81 -14.93
CA THR A 8 22.81 16.04 -14.12
C THR A 8 22.14 15.50 -12.85
N GLU A 9 21.38 16.33 -12.13
CA GLU A 9 20.64 15.89 -10.95
C GLU A 9 19.57 14.84 -11.30
N LEU A 10 18.85 15.04 -12.41
CA LEU A 10 17.87 14.07 -12.89
C LEU A 10 18.56 12.74 -13.23
N GLU A 11 19.67 12.77 -13.94
CA GLU A 11 20.41 11.57 -14.32
C GLU A 11 20.87 10.76 -13.09
N MET A 12 21.37 11.44 -12.06
CA MET A 12 21.75 10.81 -10.79
C MET A 12 20.57 10.13 -10.11
N GLU A 13 19.40 10.77 -10.14
CA GLU A 13 18.18 10.20 -9.56
C GLU A 13 17.70 8.95 -10.31
N LEU A 14 17.90 8.92 -11.64
CA LEU A 14 17.45 7.84 -12.50
C LEU A 14 18.41 6.64 -12.56
N LYS A 15 19.55 6.64 -11.83
CA LYS A 15 20.58 5.59 -11.96
C LYS A 15 20.09 4.15 -11.74
N GLU A 16 19.01 3.98 -10.97
CA GLU A 16 18.47 2.67 -10.60
C GLU A 16 17.47 2.12 -11.63
N LEU A 17 17.05 2.93 -12.61
CA LEU A 17 16.14 2.53 -13.68
C LEU A 17 16.89 1.74 -14.77
N PRO A 18 16.16 0.89 -15.52
CA PRO A 18 16.71 0.26 -16.72
C PRO A 18 17.29 1.30 -17.68
N THR A 19 18.49 1.04 -18.20
CA THR A 19 19.24 1.98 -19.06
C THR A 19 18.38 2.53 -20.20
N LYS A 20 17.60 1.66 -20.85
CA LYS A 20 16.69 2.03 -21.94
C LYS A 20 15.60 3.02 -21.54
N GLU A 21 15.07 2.92 -20.31
CA GLU A 21 14.05 3.86 -19.82
C GLU A 21 14.68 5.18 -19.39
N LYS A 22 15.87 5.13 -18.77
CA LYS A 22 16.66 6.30 -18.42
C LYS A 22 17.00 7.13 -19.67
N ASP A 23 17.62 6.51 -20.68
CA ASP A 23 18.06 7.21 -21.89
C ASP A 23 16.89 7.88 -22.60
N LYS A 24 15.77 7.16 -22.74
CA LYS A 24 14.55 7.72 -23.31
C LYS A 24 14.04 8.93 -22.53
N LEU A 25 14.04 8.86 -21.20
CA LEU A 25 13.56 9.97 -20.37
C LEU A 25 14.50 11.18 -20.46
N MET A 26 15.82 10.95 -20.49
CA MET A 26 16.81 12.00 -20.68
C MET A 26 16.63 12.68 -22.05
N ASP A 27 16.47 11.90 -23.12
CA ASP A 27 16.18 12.40 -24.46
C ASP A 27 14.89 13.26 -24.48
N ASP A 28 13.84 12.82 -23.80
CA ASP A 28 12.57 13.56 -23.72
C ASP A 28 12.76 14.95 -23.05
N TYR A 29 13.56 15.02 -21.97
CA TYR A 29 13.86 16.29 -21.30
C TYR A 29 14.80 17.19 -22.11
N GLU A 30 15.84 16.64 -22.73
CA GLU A 30 16.74 17.40 -23.62
C GLU A 30 15.97 18.03 -24.78
N ASN A 31 15.10 17.25 -25.43
CA ASN A 31 14.23 17.73 -26.49
C ASN A 31 13.24 18.79 -25.99
N HIS A 32 12.76 18.68 -24.75
CA HIS A 32 11.89 19.69 -24.16
C HIS A 32 12.61 21.03 -23.96
N PHE A 33 13.81 21.01 -23.37
CA PHE A 33 14.65 22.20 -23.23
C PHE A 33 14.95 22.84 -24.59
N PHE A 34 15.40 22.04 -25.57
CA PHE A 34 15.68 22.53 -26.92
C PHE A 34 14.46 23.24 -27.55
N LYS A 35 13.27 22.62 -27.47
CA LYS A 35 12.04 23.21 -28.01
C LYS A 35 11.67 24.53 -27.31
N GLN A 36 11.79 24.62 -25.99
CA GLN A 36 11.45 25.84 -25.26
C GLN A 36 12.48 26.96 -25.49
N GLU A 37 13.77 26.61 -25.58
CA GLU A 37 14.86 27.55 -25.92
C GLU A 37 14.65 28.13 -27.33
N THR A 38 14.28 27.30 -28.31
CA THR A 38 13.95 27.79 -29.67
C THR A 38 12.71 28.69 -29.72
N GLN A 39 11.86 28.66 -28.69
CA GLN A 39 10.73 29.56 -28.52
C GLN A 39 11.10 30.86 -27.78
N GLY A 40 12.39 31.06 -27.48
CA GLY A 40 12.91 32.26 -26.82
C GLY A 40 12.77 32.27 -25.30
N LYS A 41 12.39 31.14 -24.67
CA LYS A 41 12.31 31.06 -23.21
C LYS A 41 13.68 30.89 -22.58
N SER A 42 13.89 31.55 -21.45
CA SER A 42 15.12 31.38 -20.66
C SER A 42 15.10 30.06 -19.90
N GLU A 43 16.28 29.49 -19.61
CA GLU A 43 16.39 28.25 -18.82
C GLU A 43 15.68 28.34 -17.47
N LYS A 44 15.77 29.49 -16.79
CA LYS A 44 15.08 29.73 -15.51
C LYS A 44 13.56 29.64 -15.65
N GLU A 45 13.03 30.17 -16.75
CA GLU A 45 11.59 30.15 -17.02
C GLU A 45 11.13 28.72 -17.32
N ILE A 46 11.90 27.97 -18.11
CA ILE A 46 11.64 26.54 -18.38
C ILE A 46 11.62 25.75 -17.07
N ILE A 47 12.66 25.87 -16.24
CA ILE A 47 12.80 25.14 -14.98
C ILE A 47 11.68 25.51 -13.99
N SER A 48 11.22 26.75 -13.97
CA SER A 48 10.12 27.18 -13.09
C SER A 48 8.79 26.46 -13.36
N HIS A 49 8.62 25.92 -14.56
CA HIS A 49 7.47 25.10 -14.95
C HIS A 49 7.71 23.59 -14.82
N LEU A 50 8.94 23.18 -14.49
CA LEU A 50 9.29 21.78 -14.27
C LEU A 50 9.19 21.41 -12.79
N ARG A 51 8.98 20.13 -12.53
CA ARG A 51 9.14 19.58 -11.18
C ARG A 51 10.62 19.39 -10.87
N GLU A 52 10.97 19.51 -9.60
CA GLU A 52 12.32 19.23 -9.11
C GLU A 52 12.82 17.83 -9.54
N PRO A 53 14.07 17.69 -10.03
CA PRO A 53 14.65 16.41 -10.45
C PRO A 53 14.46 15.28 -9.43
N HIS A 54 14.67 15.61 -8.15
CA HIS A 54 14.47 14.68 -7.04
C HIS A 54 13.02 14.16 -6.92
N ALA A 55 12.03 15.01 -7.18
CA ALA A 55 10.62 14.64 -7.12
C ALA A 55 10.22 13.73 -8.31
N ILE A 56 10.85 13.91 -9.47
CA ILE A 56 10.64 13.07 -10.66
C ILE A 56 11.21 11.67 -10.41
N GLY A 57 12.45 11.58 -9.93
CA GLY A 57 13.10 10.30 -9.61
C GLY A 57 12.33 9.47 -8.58
N LYS A 58 11.86 10.10 -7.50
CA LYS A 58 11.02 9.44 -6.48
C LYS A 58 9.74 8.84 -7.04
N GLU A 59 9.04 9.56 -7.93
CA GLU A 59 7.80 9.05 -8.54
C GLU A 59 8.06 7.83 -9.41
N LEU A 60 9.12 7.86 -10.23
CA LEU A 60 9.46 6.76 -11.12
C LEU A 60 9.86 5.51 -10.33
N LYS A 61 10.71 5.66 -9.30
CA LYS A 61 11.06 4.57 -8.38
C LYS A 61 9.84 3.98 -7.68
N ALA A 62 8.90 4.81 -7.23
CA ALA A 62 7.65 4.34 -6.63
C ALA A 62 6.79 3.54 -7.62
N LYS A 63 6.66 4.02 -8.86
CA LYS A 63 5.91 3.36 -9.92
C LYS A 63 6.52 2.02 -10.30
N GLU A 64 7.85 1.94 -10.43
CA GLU A 64 8.55 0.68 -10.68
C GLU A 64 8.34 -0.30 -9.53
N ALA A 65 8.55 0.12 -8.27
CA ALA A 65 8.40 -0.76 -7.11
C ALA A 65 6.98 -1.36 -7.04
N ILE A 66 5.94 -0.58 -7.34
CA ILE A 66 4.55 -1.07 -7.39
C ILE A 66 4.32 -2.00 -8.57
N THR A 67 4.87 -1.68 -9.75
CA THR A 67 4.75 -2.54 -10.94
C THR A 67 5.42 -3.88 -10.68
N HIS A 68 6.61 -3.87 -10.11
CA HIS A 68 7.33 -5.07 -9.71
C HIS A 68 6.55 -5.88 -8.66
N ALA A 69 5.94 -5.22 -7.67
CA ALA A 69 5.12 -5.88 -6.65
C ALA A 69 3.79 -6.45 -7.21
N LYS A 70 3.25 -5.88 -8.30
CA LYS A 70 2.10 -6.45 -9.01
C LYS A 70 2.45 -7.73 -9.77
N VAL A 71 3.62 -7.77 -10.42
CA VAL A 71 4.10 -8.96 -11.16
C VAL A 71 4.55 -10.05 -10.20
N THR A 72 5.25 -9.67 -9.12
CA THR A 72 5.80 -10.59 -8.12
C THR A 72 5.34 -10.19 -6.71
N PRO A 73 4.12 -10.60 -6.30
CA PRO A 73 3.51 -10.19 -5.03
C PRO A 73 4.10 -10.97 -3.85
N ASN A 74 5.34 -10.61 -3.47
CA ASN A 74 6.00 -11.09 -2.26
C ASN A 74 5.99 -9.99 -1.18
N LEU A 75 6.00 -10.36 0.10
CA LEU A 75 6.01 -9.46 1.25
C LEU A 75 7.11 -8.40 1.13
N ARG A 76 8.34 -8.81 0.76
CA ARG A 76 9.47 -7.88 0.55
C ARG A 76 9.18 -6.84 -0.52
N ASN A 77 8.57 -7.26 -1.63
CA ASN A 77 8.26 -6.37 -2.76
C ASN A 77 7.12 -5.41 -2.41
N ILE A 78 6.13 -5.88 -1.64
CA ILE A 78 5.04 -5.03 -1.13
C ILE A 78 5.58 -3.99 -0.15
N ILE A 79 6.44 -4.38 0.79
CA ILE A 79 7.09 -3.44 1.72
C ILE A 79 7.93 -2.41 0.94
N ARG A 80 8.68 -2.84 -0.07
CA ARG A 80 9.45 -1.95 -0.94
C ARG A 80 8.55 -0.98 -1.71
N ALA A 81 7.41 -1.45 -2.24
CA ALA A 81 6.42 -0.62 -2.92
C ALA A 81 5.77 0.40 -1.98
N ILE A 82 5.46 0.01 -0.75
CA ILE A 82 4.97 0.91 0.30
C ILE A 82 6.04 1.98 0.57
N MET A 83 7.27 1.58 0.92
CA MET A 83 8.37 2.52 1.21
C MET A 83 8.66 3.49 0.06
N ALA A 84 8.63 3.01 -1.18
CA ALA A 84 8.81 3.87 -2.34
C ALA A 84 7.63 4.84 -2.53
N SER A 85 6.39 4.38 -2.32
CA SER A 85 5.20 5.25 -2.34
C SER A 85 5.21 6.28 -1.21
N LEU A 86 5.82 5.97 -0.06
CA LEU A 86 5.94 6.87 1.09
C LEU A 86 6.93 8.01 0.81
N SER A 87 7.93 7.78 -0.05
CA SER A 87 8.93 8.80 -0.41
C SER A 87 8.36 10.00 -1.17
N LEU A 88 7.13 9.89 -1.69
CA LEU A 88 6.38 10.97 -2.38
C LEU A 88 5.88 12.07 -1.41
N GLY A 89 5.91 11.87 -0.08
CA GLY A 89 5.64 12.93 0.91
C GLY A 89 5.24 12.41 2.31
N VAL A 90 5.58 13.13 3.38
CA VAL A 90 5.28 12.70 4.78
C VAL A 90 3.77 12.71 5.09
N ILE A 91 3.01 13.64 4.51
CA ILE A 91 1.54 13.67 4.64
C ILE A 91 0.92 12.42 3.97
N SER A 92 1.53 11.95 2.88
CA SER A 92 1.12 10.75 2.16
C SER A 92 1.24 9.47 3.00
N PHE A 93 2.18 9.43 3.95
CA PHE A 93 2.37 8.30 4.87
C PHE A 93 1.15 8.06 5.76
N VAL A 94 0.68 9.11 6.41
CA VAL A 94 -0.42 9.05 7.38
C VAL A 94 -1.69 8.56 6.70
N PHE A 95 -2.01 9.08 5.52
CA PHE A 95 -3.23 8.71 4.80
C PHE A 95 -3.22 7.29 4.24
N VAL A 96 -2.06 6.69 3.96
CA VAL A 96 -1.97 5.34 3.37
C VAL A 96 -1.78 4.27 4.44
N VAL A 97 -0.90 4.51 5.41
CA VAL A 97 -0.50 3.50 6.40
C VAL A 97 -1.56 3.32 7.47
N ILE A 98 -2.19 4.41 7.93
CA ILE A 98 -3.19 4.35 9.00
C ILE A 98 -4.39 3.46 8.61
N PRO A 99 -5.03 3.63 7.43
CA PRO A 99 -6.14 2.76 7.04
C PRO A 99 -5.75 1.28 6.96
N ILE A 100 -4.52 0.99 6.50
CA ILE A 100 -4.02 -0.39 6.43
C ILE A 100 -3.86 -0.98 7.83
N ILE A 101 -3.28 -0.23 8.77
CA ILE A 101 -3.11 -0.68 10.16
C ILE A 101 -4.48 -0.89 10.82
N ILE A 102 -5.41 0.05 10.66
CA ILE A 102 -6.77 -0.08 11.20
C ILE A 102 -7.45 -1.34 10.64
N PHE A 103 -7.36 -1.55 9.32
CA PHE A 103 -7.94 -2.72 8.67
C PHE A 103 -7.33 -4.03 9.20
N LEU A 104 -5.99 -4.08 9.35
CA LEU A 104 -5.31 -5.24 9.94
C LEU A 104 -5.72 -5.48 11.39
N GLY A 105 -5.85 -4.40 12.17
CA GLY A 105 -6.30 -4.47 13.57
C GLY A 105 -7.71 -5.04 13.69
N ILE A 106 -8.64 -4.58 12.86
CA ILE A 106 -10.01 -5.11 12.79
C ILE A 106 -9.98 -6.60 12.39
N LEU A 107 -9.20 -6.96 11.37
CA LEU A 107 -9.08 -8.34 10.93
C LEU A 107 -8.54 -9.25 12.05
N PHE A 108 -7.56 -8.78 12.81
CA PHE A 108 -6.99 -9.48 13.96
C PHE A 108 -7.98 -9.62 15.12
N LEU A 109 -8.76 -8.57 15.41
CA LEU A 109 -9.83 -8.62 16.41
C LEU A 109 -10.90 -9.65 16.03
N VAL A 110 -11.35 -9.67 14.77
CA VAL A 110 -12.32 -10.66 14.28
C VAL A 110 -11.74 -12.07 14.34
N PHE A 111 -10.45 -12.25 14.05
CA PHE A 111 -9.76 -13.53 14.19
C PHE A 111 -9.77 -14.05 15.64
N LEU A 112 -9.38 -13.21 16.61
CA LEU A 112 -9.40 -13.57 18.02
C LEU A 112 -10.81 -13.87 18.53
N PHE A 113 -11.78 -13.04 18.13
CA PHE A 113 -13.18 -13.22 18.51
C PHE A 113 -13.76 -14.53 17.95
N SER A 114 -13.40 -14.88 16.71
CA SER A 114 -13.77 -16.14 16.09
C SER A 114 -13.21 -17.35 16.85
N ILE A 115 -11.93 -17.31 17.25
CA ILE A 115 -11.33 -18.35 18.08
C ILE A 115 -12.06 -18.48 19.42
N PHE A 116 -12.35 -17.35 20.07
CA PHE A 116 -13.10 -17.35 21.33
C PHE A 116 -14.48 -18.03 21.20
N LEU A 117 -15.23 -17.74 20.13
CA LEU A 117 -16.52 -18.38 19.87
C LEU A 117 -16.42 -19.89 19.63
N ILE A 118 -15.34 -20.36 18.99
CA ILE A 118 -15.10 -21.79 18.76
C ILE A 118 -14.88 -22.53 20.09
N PHE A 119 -14.18 -21.90 21.03
CA PHE A 119 -13.90 -22.49 22.35
C PHE A 119 -15.01 -22.28 23.39
N LEU A 120 -16.02 -21.46 23.10
CA LEU A 120 -17.16 -21.17 23.97
C LEU A 120 -17.85 -22.43 24.56
N PRO A 121 -18.16 -23.49 23.79
CA PRO A 121 -18.76 -24.71 24.36
C PRO A 121 -17.83 -25.42 25.36
N LEU A 122 -16.51 -25.43 25.10
CA LEU A 122 -15.54 -26.05 26.01
C LEU A 122 -15.41 -25.25 27.32
N ILE A 123 -15.37 -23.92 27.22
CA ILE A 123 -15.33 -23.02 28.38
C ILE A 123 -16.56 -23.22 29.26
N LEU A 124 -17.74 -23.38 28.65
CA LEU A 124 -18.97 -23.62 29.38
C LEU A 124 -18.92 -24.95 30.14
N ILE A 125 -18.55 -26.06 29.49
CA ILE A 125 -18.43 -27.38 30.15
C ILE A 125 -17.51 -27.29 31.39
N ILE A 126 -16.34 -26.67 31.25
CA ILE A 126 -15.39 -26.51 32.36
C ILE A 126 -16.02 -25.69 33.49
N SER A 127 -16.71 -24.59 33.15
CA SER A 127 -17.34 -23.71 34.14
C SER A 127 -18.50 -24.40 34.88
N SER A 128 -19.28 -25.24 34.19
CA SER A 128 -20.39 -26.00 34.77
C SER A 128 -19.90 -27.05 35.75
N ILE A 129 -18.76 -27.69 35.48
CA ILE A 129 -18.13 -28.67 36.40
C ILE A 129 -17.66 -27.97 37.68
N LEU A 130 -17.00 -26.81 37.55
CA LEU A 130 -16.43 -26.08 38.69
C LEU A 130 -17.48 -25.50 39.64
N LYS A 131 -18.62 -25.03 39.11
CA LYS A 131 -19.67 -24.38 39.90
C LYS A 131 -20.70 -25.36 40.49
N GLY A 132 -20.58 -26.65 40.18
CA GLY A 132 -21.63 -27.64 40.40
C GLY A 132 -22.74 -27.45 39.38
N ILE A 133 -23.08 -28.50 38.64
CA ILE A 133 -23.92 -28.48 37.43
C ILE A 133 -25.24 -27.72 37.68
N GLN A 134 -25.24 -26.43 37.36
CA GLN A 134 -26.39 -25.52 37.46
C GLN A 134 -26.81 -24.97 36.09
N ASP A 135 -26.05 -25.26 35.04
CA ASP A 135 -26.31 -24.70 33.72
C ASP A 135 -27.49 -25.38 33.02
N SER A 136 -28.41 -24.54 32.53
CA SER A 136 -29.55 -24.97 31.71
C SER A 136 -29.09 -25.60 30.40
N PHE A 137 -29.74 -26.68 29.97
CA PHE A 137 -29.51 -27.33 28.66
C PHE A 137 -29.55 -26.33 27.48
N SER A 138 -30.38 -25.28 27.60
CA SER A 138 -30.46 -24.17 26.65
C SER A 138 -29.10 -23.43 26.45
N ASN A 139 -28.33 -23.21 27.52
CA ASN A 139 -27.02 -22.55 27.44
C ASN A 139 -26.03 -23.38 26.61
N PHE A 140 -26.10 -24.71 26.72
CA PHE A 140 -25.29 -25.61 25.92
C PHE A 140 -25.65 -25.51 24.42
N LEU A 141 -26.94 -25.52 24.07
CA LEU A 141 -27.40 -25.36 22.68
C LEU A 141 -26.99 -24.01 22.06
N PHE A 142 -27.08 -22.93 22.84
CA PHE A 142 -26.59 -21.62 22.41
C PHE A 142 -25.07 -21.63 22.17
N SER A 143 -24.29 -22.27 23.04
CA SER A 143 -22.83 -22.37 22.87
C SER A 143 -22.41 -23.10 21.60
N VAL A 144 -23.13 -24.17 21.23
CA VAL A 144 -22.91 -24.90 19.98
C VAL A 144 -23.23 -24.01 18.78
N SER A 145 -24.31 -23.22 18.86
CA SER A 145 -24.69 -22.26 17.82
C SER A 145 -23.63 -21.17 17.63
N TYR A 146 -23.09 -20.61 18.73
CA TYR A 146 -22.00 -19.64 18.70
C TYR A 146 -20.70 -20.23 18.15
N CYS A 147 -20.39 -21.49 18.45
CA CYS A 147 -19.26 -22.20 17.85
C CYS A 147 -19.40 -22.29 16.32
N GLY A 148 -20.58 -22.60 15.81
CA GLY A 148 -20.85 -22.59 14.37
C GLY A 148 -20.57 -21.23 13.71
N ILE A 149 -21.01 -20.15 14.34
CA ILE A 149 -20.72 -18.77 13.89
C ILE A 149 -19.21 -18.49 13.95
N GLY A 150 -18.54 -18.94 15.00
CA GLY A 150 -17.09 -18.83 15.17
C GLY A 150 -16.32 -19.47 14.02
N ILE A 151 -16.70 -20.67 13.61
CA ILE A 151 -16.08 -21.39 12.47
C ILE A 151 -16.29 -20.63 11.16
N LEU A 152 -17.50 -20.11 10.91
CA LEU A 152 -17.79 -19.32 9.71
C LEU A 152 -16.94 -18.05 9.66
N LEU A 153 -16.86 -17.30 10.76
CA LEU A 153 -16.01 -16.12 10.86
C LEU A 153 -14.53 -16.46 10.65
N PHE A 154 -14.06 -17.59 11.17
CA PHE A 154 -12.69 -18.06 10.98
C PHE A 154 -12.38 -18.27 9.50
N ALA A 155 -13.27 -18.98 8.80
CA ALA A 155 -13.14 -19.27 7.38
C ALA A 155 -13.13 -17.98 6.54
N ILE A 156 -14.03 -17.04 6.83
CA ILE A 156 -14.08 -15.73 6.15
C ILE A 156 -12.77 -14.97 6.35
N THR A 157 -12.29 -14.89 7.60
CA THR A 157 -11.04 -14.19 7.93
C THR A 157 -9.85 -14.83 7.22
N MET A 158 -9.78 -16.16 7.10
CA MET A 158 -8.74 -16.86 6.34
C MET A 158 -8.78 -16.53 4.84
N ILE A 159 -9.97 -16.49 4.23
CA ILE A 159 -10.13 -16.10 2.82
C ILE A 159 -9.68 -14.66 2.58
N ILE A 160 -10.07 -13.74 3.47
CA ILE A 160 -9.66 -12.33 3.40
C ILE A 160 -8.15 -12.21 3.56
N THR A 161 -7.57 -12.90 4.55
CA THR A 161 -6.13 -12.89 4.83
C THR A 161 -5.33 -13.40 3.63
N ARG A 162 -5.78 -14.47 2.97
CA ARG A 162 -5.17 -14.99 1.74
C ARG A 162 -5.19 -13.96 0.61
N ASN A 163 -6.24 -13.15 0.51
CA ASN A 163 -6.40 -12.12 -0.52
C ASN A 163 -5.90 -10.72 -0.12
N LEU A 164 -5.37 -10.57 1.10
CA LEU A 164 -4.94 -9.31 1.68
C LEU A 164 -3.92 -8.58 0.80
N TYR A 165 -2.94 -9.31 0.24
CA TYR A 165 -1.92 -8.70 -0.61
C TYR A 165 -2.50 -8.05 -1.87
N LYS A 166 -3.56 -8.64 -2.46
CA LYS A 166 -4.23 -8.08 -3.64
C LYS A 166 -4.98 -6.79 -3.27
N LEU A 167 -5.62 -6.77 -2.11
CA LEU A 167 -6.32 -5.58 -1.59
C LEU A 167 -5.34 -4.44 -1.33
N VAL A 168 -4.21 -4.73 -0.67
CA VAL A 168 -3.15 -3.74 -0.41
C VAL A 168 -2.58 -3.18 -1.71
N LEU A 169 -2.25 -4.03 -2.68
CA LEU A 169 -1.74 -3.57 -3.99
C LEU A 169 -2.77 -2.75 -4.78
N LYS A 170 -4.05 -3.14 -4.73
CA LYS A 170 -5.15 -2.38 -5.35
C LYS A 170 -5.29 -1.01 -4.71
N TYR A 171 -5.23 -0.93 -3.39
CA TYR A 171 -5.30 0.33 -2.65
C TYR A 171 -4.11 1.25 -2.96
N LEU A 172 -2.87 0.74 -2.91
CA LEU A 172 -1.67 1.50 -3.27
C LEU A 172 -1.72 2.01 -4.72
N SER A 173 -2.19 1.17 -5.65
CA SER A 173 -2.34 1.57 -7.05
C SER A 173 -3.38 2.67 -7.23
N TRP A 174 -4.51 2.59 -6.52
CA TRP A 174 -5.55 3.62 -6.55
C TRP A 174 -5.04 4.94 -5.96
N TYR A 175 -4.32 4.86 -4.84
CA TYR A 175 -3.72 6.02 -4.18
C TYR A 175 -2.81 6.84 -5.10
N ILE A 176 -1.88 6.18 -5.80
CA ILE A 176 -1.00 6.87 -6.77
C ILE A 176 -1.80 7.46 -7.93
N GLN A 177 -2.83 6.77 -8.44
CA GLN A 177 -3.67 7.31 -9.50
C GLN A 177 -4.41 8.58 -9.07
N THR A 178 -4.93 8.61 -7.84
CA THR A 178 -5.61 9.78 -7.26
C THR A 178 -4.64 10.95 -7.02
N ILE A 179 -3.39 10.69 -6.64
CA ILE A 179 -2.35 11.73 -6.57
C ILE A 179 -1.99 12.24 -7.97
N LYS A 180 -1.83 11.34 -8.94
CA LYS A 180 -1.51 11.68 -10.33
C LYS A 180 -2.60 12.51 -11.00
N GLY A 181 -3.86 12.32 -10.60
CA GLY A 181 -5.00 13.11 -11.04
C GLY A 181 -4.96 14.59 -10.62
N ARG A 182 -4.15 14.95 -9.60
CA ARG A 182 -3.96 16.34 -9.15
C ARG A 182 -2.78 17.06 -9.81
N VAL A 183 -1.90 16.36 -10.53
CA VAL A 183 -0.69 16.95 -11.16
C VAL A 183 -0.89 17.16 -12.67
N LYS A 184 -2.12 17.01 -13.17
CA LYS A 184 -2.48 17.23 -14.57
C LYS A 184 -3.46 18.38 -14.80
N GLN A 185 -3.64 19.24 -13.80
CA GLN A 185 -4.33 20.52 -13.96
C GLN A 185 -3.35 21.65 -13.68
#